data_AF-A0A1D5UN26-F1
#
_entry.id   AF-A0A1D5UN26-F1
#
_cell.length_a   1.000
_cell.length_b   1.000
_cell.length_c   1.000
_cell.angle_alpha   90.00
_cell.angle_beta   90.00
_cell.angle_gamma   90.00
#
_symmetry.space_group_name_H-M   'P 1'
#
loop_
_entity.id
_entity.type
_entity.pdbx_description
1 polymer ?
#
loop_
_entity_poly.entity_id
_entity_poly.type
_entity_poly.pdbx_seq_one_letter_code
_entity_poly.pdbx_strand_id
1 'polypeptide(L)'
;MASTPSGNCLASPSGPGIWQRERQDWGFGYYIRLDLKGSFHTYPNAGGPFKSLEEVDKAMDRYFHQHRDPKLLMNKGGVPSREISIEKARYWPDGRRKKLSRSYIIKQFHNQMRRLLQALVDKHNEDHSLSGDLAYELKDVLHATTICEGRTTCYYHLNFTVTKGAGDSNSGIENLFFAEVKCVLQGKEEEFSVTCFCPVESTDNGYCYGCTMHRDVNMKHPISADAYLAGQVKAGYYCYEGCSSDSDDENMEAKKEKDGC
;
A
#
# COMPACT_ATOMS: atom_id res chain seq x y z
N MET A 1 -0.58 26.57 33.38
CA MET A 1 -1.05 25.18 33.26
C MET A 1 -0.28 24.56 32.12
N ALA A 2 0.48 23.51 32.38
CA ALA A 2 1.33 22.88 31.37
C ALA A 2 0.46 22.07 30.40
N SER A 3 0.59 22.35 29.11
CA SER A 3 -0.02 21.55 28.05
C SER A 3 0.56 20.13 28.11
N THR A 4 -0.32 19.14 28.18
CA THR A 4 0.02 17.72 28.07
C THR A 4 0.77 17.49 26.74
N PRO A 5 1.88 16.73 26.71
CA PRO A 5 2.58 16.45 25.46
C PRO A 5 1.64 15.71 24.51
N SER A 6 1.65 16.12 23.23
CA SER A 6 0.99 15.42 22.13
C SER A 6 1.36 13.93 22.18
N GLY A 7 0.33 13.07 22.04
CA GLY A 7 0.37 11.67 22.44
C GLY A 7 1.58 10.91 21.90
N ASN A 8 2.24 10.17 22.79
CA ASN A 8 3.34 9.27 22.47
C ASN A 8 2.98 8.35 21.29
N CYS A 9 3.90 8.22 20.33
CA CYS A 9 3.77 7.33 19.19
C CYS A 9 3.52 5.88 19.64
N LEU A 10 2.42 5.30 19.20
CA LEU A 10 2.06 3.92 19.48
C LEU A 10 2.78 3.01 18.47
N ALA A 11 4.08 2.83 18.65
CA ALA A 11 4.80 1.79 17.92
C ALA A 11 4.19 0.42 18.27
N SER A 12 3.97 -0.43 17.27
CA SER A 12 3.47 -1.79 17.51
C SER A 12 4.42 -2.53 18.46
N PRO A 13 3.94 -3.10 19.59
CA PRO A 13 4.77 -3.86 20.53
C PRO A 13 5.29 -5.17 19.93
N SER A 14 4.67 -5.63 18.85
CA SER A 14 4.97 -6.86 18.12
C SER A 14 5.89 -6.52 16.93
N GLY A 15 6.97 -7.28 16.73
CA GLY A 15 7.87 -7.16 15.56
C GLY A 15 7.16 -7.29 14.21
N PRO A 16 7.90 -7.30 13.08
CA PRO A 16 7.28 -7.35 11.77
C PRO A 16 6.36 -8.57 11.64
N GLY A 17 5.15 -8.33 11.13
CA GLY A 17 4.09 -9.32 11.01
C GLY A 17 3.22 -9.08 9.78
N ILE A 18 3.71 -8.29 8.83
CA ILE A 18 3.06 -7.99 7.56
C ILE A 18 4.08 -8.16 6.45
N TRP A 19 3.71 -8.92 5.42
CA TRP A 19 4.53 -9.16 4.24
C TRP A 19 3.73 -8.88 2.97
N GLN A 20 4.41 -8.43 1.92
CA GLN A 20 3.83 -8.32 0.58
C GLN A 20 4.38 -9.43 -0.31
N ARG A 21 3.48 -10.04 -1.09
CA ARG A 21 3.82 -10.94 -2.18
C ARG A 21 3.33 -10.37 -3.50
N GLU A 22 4.21 -10.30 -4.48
CA GLU A 22 3.88 -9.83 -5.82
C GLU A 22 3.20 -10.93 -6.64
N ARG A 23 2.18 -10.56 -7.42
CA ARG A 23 1.59 -11.42 -8.46
C ARG A 23 1.67 -10.68 -9.79
N GLN A 24 2.84 -10.84 -10.43
CA GLN A 24 3.21 -10.11 -11.65
C GLN A 24 2.21 -10.31 -12.79
N ASP A 25 1.60 -11.48 -12.90
CA ASP A 25 0.58 -11.80 -13.91
C ASP A 25 -0.76 -11.08 -13.67
N TRP A 26 -0.95 -10.49 -12.49
CA TRP A 26 -2.15 -9.74 -12.09
C TRP A 26 -1.94 -8.23 -11.97
N GLY A 27 -0.69 -7.76 -12.05
CA GLY A 27 -0.38 -6.33 -11.97
C GLY A 27 -0.57 -5.71 -10.59
N PHE A 28 -0.70 -6.53 -9.55
CA PHE A 28 -0.67 -6.07 -8.16
C PHE A 28 -0.25 -7.21 -7.21
N GLY A 29 0.37 -6.84 -6.09
CA GLY A 29 0.65 -7.75 -4.98
C GLY A 29 -0.45 -7.76 -3.92
N TYR A 30 -0.40 -8.75 -3.03
CA TYR A 30 -1.28 -8.89 -1.88
C TYR A 30 -0.46 -8.85 -0.58
N TYR A 31 -1.11 -8.45 0.52
CA TYR A 31 -0.48 -8.44 1.84
C TYR A 31 -0.93 -9.64 2.66
N ILE A 32 -0.03 -10.14 3.49
CA ILE A 32 -0.25 -11.19 4.47
C ILE A 32 0.02 -10.59 5.84
N ARG A 33 -0.88 -10.80 6.80
CA ARG A 33 -0.73 -10.35 8.18
C ARG A 33 -0.75 -11.55 9.12
N LEU A 34 0.18 -11.63 10.05
CA LEU A 34 0.20 -12.59 11.15
C LEU A 34 -0.44 -11.97 12.38
N ASP A 35 -1.50 -12.60 12.89
CA ASP A 35 -2.17 -12.18 14.13
C ASP A 35 -1.46 -12.67 15.39
N LEU A 36 -1.86 -12.15 16.55
CA LEU A 36 -1.30 -12.53 17.86
C LEU A 36 -1.51 -14.01 18.22
N LYS A 37 -2.44 -14.72 17.54
CA LYS A 37 -2.70 -16.15 17.73
C LYS A 37 -1.87 -17.02 16.79
N GLY A 38 -1.03 -16.41 15.95
CA GLY A 38 -0.20 -17.12 14.97
C GLY A 38 -0.96 -17.54 13.71
N SER A 39 -2.11 -16.92 13.41
CA SER A 39 -2.87 -17.18 12.18
C SER A 39 -2.66 -16.08 11.14
N PHE A 40 -2.73 -16.46 9.87
CA PHE A 40 -2.47 -15.59 8.73
C PHE A 40 -3.78 -15.07 8.12
N HIS A 41 -3.77 -13.80 7.73
CA HIS A 41 -4.86 -13.08 7.06
C HIS A 41 -4.34 -12.46 5.77
N THR A 42 -5.20 -12.30 4.75
CA THR A 42 -4.80 -11.77 3.45
C THR A 42 -5.55 -10.49 3.06
N TYR A 43 -4.88 -9.64 2.28
CA TYR A 43 -5.43 -8.40 1.73
C TYR A 43 -5.12 -8.33 0.24
N PRO A 44 -6.09 -8.58 -0.66
CA PRO A 44 -7.52 -8.69 -0.40
C PRO A 44 -7.92 -9.94 0.39
N ASN A 45 -9.09 -9.88 1.02
CA ASN A 45 -9.64 -10.98 1.81
C ASN A 45 -9.94 -12.20 0.91
N ALA A 46 -9.16 -13.26 1.07
CA ALA A 46 -9.34 -14.55 0.38
C ALA A 46 -9.97 -15.61 1.28
N GLY A 47 -10.59 -15.20 2.39
CA GLY A 47 -11.08 -16.05 3.47
C GLY A 47 -10.10 -16.11 4.65
N GLY A 48 -10.21 -17.17 5.45
CA GLY A 48 -9.36 -17.39 6.61
C GLY A 48 -10.06 -17.11 7.95
N PRO A 49 -9.31 -17.06 9.07
CA PRO A 49 -7.84 -17.09 9.15
C PRO A 49 -7.21 -18.43 8.74
N PHE A 50 -5.94 -18.39 8.32
CA PHE A 50 -5.15 -19.56 7.86
C PHE A 50 -4.07 -19.95 8.87
N LYS A 51 -3.66 -21.23 8.90
CA LYS A 51 -2.64 -21.74 9.85
C LYS A 51 -1.23 -21.79 9.28
N SER A 52 -1.08 -21.64 7.96
CA SER A 52 0.22 -21.69 7.29
C SER A 52 0.25 -20.82 6.04
N LEU A 53 1.45 -20.45 5.60
CA LEU A 53 1.65 -19.75 4.32
C LEU A 53 1.22 -20.59 3.11
N GLU A 54 1.29 -21.92 3.21
CA GLU A 54 0.79 -22.81 2.14
C GLU A 54 -0.73 -22.71 2.00
N GLU A 55 -1.47 -22.61 3.11
CA GLU A 55 -2.91 -22.38 3.08
C GLU A 55 -3.24 -21.01 2.49
N VAL A 56 -2.45 -19.98 2.81
CA VAL A 56 -2.56 -18.64 2.22
C VAL A 56 -2.35 -18.69 0.71
N ASP A 57 -1.28 -19.33 0.23
CA ASP A 57 -0.99 -19.44 -1.20
C ASP A 57 -2.13 -20.14 -1.95
N LYS A 58 -2.63 -21.27 -1.42
CA LYS A 58 -3.80 -21.96 -1.99
C LYS A 58 -5.05 -21.10 -1.98
N ALA A 59 -5.28 -20.32 -0.93
CA ALA A 59 -6.43 -19.43 -0.85
C ALA A 59 -6.33 -18.28 -1.87
N MET A 60 -5.15 -17.68 -2.01
CA MET A 60 -4.91 -16.64 -2.99
C MET A 60 -4.99 -17.17 -4.43
N ASP A 61 -4.48 -18.37 -4.72
CA ASP A 61 -4.65 -19.03 -6.01
C ASP A 61 -6.14 -19.18 -6.36
N ARG A 62 -6.97 -19.62 -5.40
CA ARG A 62 -8.43 -19.70 -5.57
C ARG A 62 -9.06 -18.31 -5.76
N TYR A 63 -8.66 -17.32 -4.97
CA TYR A 63 -9.12 -15.95 -5.09
C TYR A 63 -8.88 -15.43 -6.52
N PHE A 64 -7.65 -15.56 -7.02
CA PHE A 64 -7.30 -15.14 -8.37
C PHE A 64 -8.08 -15.93 -9.43
N HIS A 65 -8.22 -17.23 -9.27
CA HIS A 65 -9.00 -18.03 -10.22
C HIS A 65 -10.47 -17.56 -10.31
N GLN A 66 -11.11 -17.28 -9.17
CA GLN A 66 -12.49 -16.80 -9.09
C GLN A 66 -12.69 -15.38 -9.66
N HIS A 67 -11.64 -14.55 -9.62
CA HIS A 67 -11.69 -13.17 -10.11
C HIS A 67 -11.28 -13.03 -11.58
N ARG A 68 -11.05 -14.14 -12.30
CA ARG A 68 -10.79 -14.09 -13.74
C ARG A 68 -12.05 -13.62 -14.48
N ASP A 69 -11.88 -12.75 -15.47
CA ASP A 69 -12.99 -12.39 -16.36
C ASP A 69 -13.20 -13.54 -17.36
N PRO A 70 -14.33 -14.28 -17.29
CA PRO A 70 -14.58 -15.42 -18.18
C PRO A 70 -14.74 -15.02 -19.65
N LYS A 71 -14.88 -13.72 -19.95
CA LYS A 71 -14.99 -13.23 -21.34
C LYS A 71 -13.65 -13.21 -22.06
N LEU A 72 -12.54 -13.07 -21.33
CA LEU A 72 -11.20 -13.00 -21.90
C LEU A 72 -10.77 -14.34 -22.52
N LEU A 73 -10.19 -14.27 -23.71
CA LEU A 73 -9.67 -15.42 -24.45
C LEU A 73 -8.55 -16.13 -23.69
N MET A 74 -7.69 -15.39 -22.97
CA MET A 74 -6.61 -15.95 -22.16
C MET A 74 -7.09 -16.85 -21.01
N ASN A 75 -8.38 -16.79 -20.69
CA ASN A 75 -9.03 -17.61 -19.68
C ASN A 75 -9.77 -18.82 -20.29
N LYS A 76 -9.75 -19.00 -21.62
CA LYS A 76 -10.42 -20.10 -22.35
C LYS A 76 -9.41 -21.08 -22.94
N GLY A 77 -9.76 -22.36 -22.95
CA GLY A 77 -8.97 -23.39 -23.64
C GLY A 77 -9.18 -23.38 -25.15
N GLY A 78 -8.16 -23.78 -25.93
CA GLY A 78 -8.27 -24.02 -27.38
C GLY A 78 -8.18 -22.79 -28.30
N VAL A 79 -7.77 -21.62 -27.80
CA VAL A 79 -7.61 -20.38 -28.59
C VAL A 79 -6.18 -20.26 -29.16
N PRO A 80 -5.98 -19.72 -30.38
CA PRO A 80 -4.65 -19.50 -30.95
C PRO A 80 -3.75 -18.60 -30.08
N SER A 81 -2.47 -18.99 -29.97
CA SER A 81 -1.46 -18.33 -29.11
C SER A 81 -1.30 -16.82 -29.35
N ARG A 82 -1.51 -16.35 -30.60
CA ARG A 82 -1.36 -14.93 -30.97
C ARG A 82 -2.46 -14.05 -30.36
N GLU A 83 -3.71 -14.49 -30.37
CA GLU A 83 -4.83 -13.72 -29.81
C GLU A 83 -4.70 -13.60 -28.29
N ILE A 84 -4.32 -14.69 -27.63
CA ILE A 84 -4.01 -14.70 -26.19
C ILE A 84 -2.88 -13.70 -25.87
N SER A 85 -1.83 -13.67 -26.70
CA SER A 85 -0.70 -12.75 -26.50
C SER A 85 -1.11 -11.28 -26.63
N ILE A 86 -1.93 -10.94 -27.65
CA ILE A 86 -2.46 -9.59 -27.84
C ILE A 86 -3.33 -9.18 -26.64
N GLU A 87 -4.16 -10.10 -26.14
CA GLU A 87 -5.04 -9.82 -25.00
C GLU A 87 -4.23 -9.63 -23.71
N LYS A 88 -3.23 -10.48 -23.44
CA LYS A 88 -2.31 -10.35 -22.28
C LYS A 88 -1.52 -9.05 -22.28
N ALA A 89 -1.22 -8.48 -23.46
CA ALA A 89 -0.58 -7.18 -23.56
C ALA A 89 -1.51 -6.03 -23.18
N ARG A 90 -2.84 -6.21 -23.32
CA ARG A 90 -3.84 -5.14 -23.14
C ARG A 90 -4.63 -5.23 -21.83
N TYR A 91 -4.77 -6.42 -21.26
CA TYR A 91 -5.64 -6.68 -20.12
C TYR A 91 -4.95 -7.51 -19.05
N TRP A 92 -5.33 -7.27 -17.80
CA TRP A 92 -5.10 -8.17 -16.68
C TRP A 92 -6.12 -9.34 -16.72
N PRO A 93 -5.85 -10.46 -16.04
CA PRO A 93 -6.72 -11.65 -16.06
C PRO A 93 -8.16 -11.41 -15.56
N ASP A 94 -8.38 -10.33 -14.81
CA ASP A 94 -9.68 -9.88 -14.30
C ASP A 94 -10.43 -8.91 -15.23
N GLY A 95 -9.93 -8.70 -16.45
CA GLY A 95 -10.56 -7.80 -17.43
C GLY A 95 -10.18 -6.34 -17.28
N ARG A 96 -9.42 -5.95 -16.25
CA ARG A 96 -8.92 -4.57 -16.15
C ARG A 96 -7.97 -4.28 -17.31
N ARG A 97 -8.23 -3.19 -18.05
CA ARG A 97 -7.31 -2.73 -19.10
C ARG A 97 -6.01 -2.23 -18.47
N LYS A 98 -4.88 -2.68 -19.02
CA LYS A 98 -3.56 -2.11 -18.76
C LYS A 98 -3.52 -0.70 -19.35
N LYS A 99 -3.37 0.31 -18.51
CA LYS A 99 -3.26 1.71 -18.92
C LYS A 99 -2.02 2.29 -18.24
N LEU A 100 -1.25 3.07 -18.99
CA LEU A 100 -0.11 3.82 -18.47
C LEU A 100 -0.47 5.28 -18.20
N SER A 101 -1.76 5.63 -18.15
CA SER A 101 -2.18 6.99 -17.85
C SER A 101 -1.87 7.32 -16.39
N ARG A 102 -1.35 8.52 -16.14
CA ARG A 102 -0.99 8.99 -14.78
C ARG A 102 -2.11 8.78 -13.75
N SER A 103 -3.36 9.06 -14.09
CA SER A 103 -4.52 8.84 -13.22
C SER A 103 -4.76 7.37 -12.86
N TYR A 104 -4.46 6.44 -13.77
CA TYR A 104 -4.60 5.02 -13.53
C TYR A 104 -3.50 4.52 -12.60
N ILE A 105 -2.26 4.96 -12.83
CA ILE A 105 -1.11 4.64 -11.97
C ILE A 105 -1.36 5.12 -10.54
N ILE A 106 -1.78 6.38 -10.36
CA ILE A 106 -2.16 6.94 -9.05
C ILE A 106 -3.25 6.10 -8.39
N LYS A 107 -4.28 5.69 -9.15
CA LYS A 107 -5.35 4.83 -8.62
C LYS A 107 -4.86 3.45 -8.19
N GLN A 108 -3.95 2.82 -8.94
CA GLN A 108 -3.39 1.52 -8.54
C GLN A 108 -2.55 1.64 -7.27
N PHE A 109 -1.71 2.67 -7.19
CA PHE A 109 -0.92 2.96 -6.00
C PHE A 109 -1.81 3.22 -4.79
N HIS A 110 -2.84 4.06 -4.93
CA HIS A 110 -3.81 4.30 -3.86
C HIS A 110 -4.51 3.00 -3.42
N ASN A 111 -4.95 2.14 -4.36
CA ASN A 111 -5.55 0.84 -4.01
C ASN A 111 -4.58 -0.09 -3.28
N GLN A 112 -3.29 -0.05 -3.63
CA GLN A 112 -2.24 -0.80 -2.95
C GLN A 112 -2.06 -0.30 -1.53
N MET A 113 -1.89 1.01 -1.34
CA MET A 113 -1.76 1.63 -0.02
C MET A 113 -2.99 1.37 0.86
N ARG A 114 -4.20 1.36 0.28
CA ARG A 114 -5.42 1.01 1.00
C ARG A 114 -5.38 -0.41 1.57
N ARG A 115 -4.86 -1.39 0.80
CA ARG A 115 -4.71 -2.77 1.28
C ARG A 115 -3.65 -2.88 2.38
N LEU A 116 -2.53 -2.20 2.23
CA LEU A 116 -1.49 -2.12 3.25
C LEU A 116 -2.06 -1.52 4.55
N LEU A 117 -2.71 -0.35 4.47
CA LEU A 117 -3.31 0.32 5.61
C LEU A 117 -4.39 -0.52 6.29
N GLN A 118 -5.19 -1.28 5.55
CA GLN A 118 -6.15 -2.18 6.16
C GLN A 118 -5.44 -3.22 7.04
N ALA A 119 -4.36 -3.84 6.54
CA ALA A 119 -3.56 -4.78 7.32
C ALA A 119 -2.93 -4.12 8.56
N LEU A 120 -2.46 -2.88 8.44
CA LEU A 120 -1.84 -2.14 9.54
C LEU A 120 -2.85 -1.75 10.61
N VAL A 121 -4.04 -1.28 10.22
CA VAL A 121 -5.13 -0.92 11.13
C VAL A 121 -5.64 -2.16 11.88
N ASP A 122 -5.87 -3.26 11.17
CA ASP A 122 -6.29 -4.52 11.81
C ASP A 122 -5.23 -5.01 12.80
N LYS A 123 -3.94 -4.93 12.43
CA LYS A 123 -2.83 -5.26 13.33
C LYS A 123 -2.79 -4.34 14.55
N HIS A 124 -2.94 -3.03 14.35
CA HIS A 124 -2.93 -2.05 15.44
C HIS A 124 -4.08 -2.30 16.42
N ASN A 125 -5.28 -2.56 15.90
CA ASN A 125 -6.43 -2.90 16.72
C ASN A 125 -6.16 -4.14 17.58
N GLU A 126 -5.58 -5.20 17.01
CA GLU A 126 -5.23 -6.41 17.76
C GLU A 126 -4.14 -6.18 18.80
N ASP A 127 -3.03 -5.54 18.40
CA ASP A 127 -1.88 -5.25 19.28
C ASP A 127 -2.32 -4.42 20.51
N HIS A 128 -3.40 -3.63 20.39
CA HIS A 128 -3.94 -2.78 21.46
C HIS A 128 -5.26 -3.30 22.06
N SER A 129 -5.67 -4.54 21.73
CA SER A 129 -6.92 -5.15 22.20
C SER A 129 -8.18 -4.30 21.92
N LEU A 130 -8.17 -3.52 20.85
CA LEU A 130 -9.30 -2.73 20.38
C LEU A 130 -10.28 -3.64 19.63
N SER A 131 -11.53 -3.69 20.09
CA SER A 131 -12.57 -4.54 19.52
C SER A 131 -13.94 -3.88 19.63
N GLY A 132 -14.90 -4.35 18.84
CA GLY A 132 -16.24 -3.79 18.79
C GLY A 132 -16.19 -2.29 18.46
N ASP A 133 -16.85 -1.47 19.26
CA ASP A 133 -16.94 -0.03 19.03
C ASP A 133 -15.60 0.72 19.22
N LEU A 134 -14.62 0.10 19.87
CA LEU A 134 -13.30 0.68 20.08
C LEU A 134 -12.35 0.46 18.90
N ALA A 135 -12.66 -0.48 17.99
CA ALA A 135 -11.81 -0.79 16.86
C ALA A 135 -11.84 0.32 15.81
N TYR A 136 -10.66 0.65 15.27
CA TYR A 136 -10.56 1.56 14.14
C TYR A 136 -10.96 0.87 12.85
N GLU A 137 -11.78 1.54 12.04
CA GLU A 137 -12.13 1.13 10.69
C GLU A 137 -11.50 2.12 9.68
N LEU A 138 -10.70 1.61 8.74
CA LEU A 138 -10.10 2.42 7.69
C LEU A 138 -11.17 2.96 6.74
N LYS A 139 -11.24 4.29 6.59
CA LYS A 139 -12.13 4.93 5.62
C LYS A 139 -11.43 5.22 4.31
N ASP A 140 -10.35 5.99 4.33
CA ASP A 140 -9.61 6.31 3.12
C ASP A 140 -8.13 6.64 3.33
N VAL A 141 -7.36 6.55 2.24
CA VAL A 141 -5.96 6.97 2.17
C VAL A 141 -5.89 8.38 1.57
N LEU A 142 -5.46 9.36 2.36
CA LEU A 142 -5.38 10.74 1.92
C LEU A 142 -4.08 11.04 1.20
N HIS A 143 -2.96 10.67 1.83
CA HIS A 143 -1.61 10.95 1.35
C HIS A 143 -0.71 9.74 1.53
N ALA A 144 0.15 9.49 0.56
CA ALA A 144 1.11 8.41 0.61
C ALA A 144 2.38 8.81 -0.14
N THR A 145 3.48 8.92 0.59
CA THR A 145 4.80 9.24 0.04
C THR A 145 5.78 8.13 0.40
N THR A 146 6.58 7.71 -0.57
CA THR A 146 7.69 6.78 -0.34
C THR A 146 8.98 7.57 -0.19
N ILE A 147 9.70 7.34 0.90
CA ILE A 147 11.01 7.90 1.17
C ILE A 147 12.00 6.74 1.18
N CYS A 148 13.05 6.82 0.37
CA CYS A 148 14.08 5.78 0.36
C CYS A 148 15.34 6.27 1.07
N GLU A 149 15.80 5.47 2.03
CA GLU A 149 17.04 5.72 2.76
C GLU A 149 17.96 4.52 2.56
N GLY A 150 18.93 4.67 1.65
CA GLY A 150 19.82 3.59 1.23
C GLY A 150 19.27 2.80 0.03
N ARG A 151 19.75 1.56 -0.14
CA ARG A 151 19.44 0.71 -1.32
C ARG A 151 18.32 -0.30 -1.10
N THR A 152 18.06 -0.69 0.15
CA THR A 152 17.18 -1.84 0.46
C THR A 152 16.08 -1.51 1.47
N THR A 153 16.02 -0.27 1.93
CA THR A 153 15.06 0.20 2.92
C THR A 153 14.33 1.42 2.39
N CYS A 154 13.00 1.34 2.41
CA CYS A 154 12.14 2.48 2.15
C CYS A 154 11.14 2.64 3.30
N TYR A 155 10.58 3.84 3.39
CA TYR A 155 9.61 4.22 4.40
C TYR A 155 8.40 4.81 3.68
N TYR A 156 7.23 4.31 4.01
CA TYR A 156 5.98 4.93 3.61
C TYR A 156 5.54 5.89 4.70
N HIS A 157 5.34 7.15 4.31
CA HIS A 157 4.66 8.15 5.11
C HIS A 157 3.23 8.22 4.61
N LEU A 158 2.28 7.88 5.49
CA LEU A 158 0.88 7.67 5.15
C LEU A 158 -0.02 8.56 6.01
N ASN A 159 -0.93 9.29 5.37
CA ASN A 159 -2.09 9.87 6.05
C ASN A 159 -3.35 9.17 5.61
N PHE A 160 -4.18 8.86 6.58
CA PHE A 160 -5.41 8.13 6.36
C PHE A 160 -6.43 8.50 7.42
N THR A 161 -7.70 8.27 7.12
CA THR A 161 -8.79 8.50 8.06
C THR A 161 -9.32 7.19 8.58
N VAL A 162 -9.61 7.17 9.88
CA VAL A 162 -10.28 6.07 10.55
C VAL A 162 -11.50 6.57 11.30
N THR A 163 -12.48 5.69 11.46
CA THR A 163 -13.60 5.91 12.40
C THR A 163 -13.54 4.90 13.52
N LYS A 164 -14.00 5.30 14.71
CA LYS A 164 -14.37 4.35 15.77
C LYS A 164 -15.83 3.92 15.57
N GLY A 165 -16.19 2.75 16.11
CA GLY A 165 -17.56 2.23 16.03
C GLY A 165 -18.57 3.09 16.79
N ALA A 166 -19.85 2.71 16.69
CA ALA A 166 -20.99 3.58 16.98
C ALA A 166 -21.25 3.88 18.48
N GLY A 167 -20.42 3.39 19.39
CA GLY A 167 -20.63 3.48 20.84
C GLY A 167 -20.19 4.79 21.50
N ASP A 168 -19.36 5.60 20.84
CA ASP A 168 -18.94 6.92 21.38
C ASP A 168 -19.88 8.03 20.89
N SER A 169 -20.10 9.05 21.71
CA SER A 169 -20.77 10.32 21.32
C SER A 169 -20.06 11.08 20.18
N ASN A 170 -18.89 10.59 19.74
CA ASN A 170 -18.13 11.01 18.55
C ASN A 170 -18.26 10.00 17.37
N SER A 171 -19.23 9.10 17.42
CA SER A 171 -19.63 8.21 16.32
C SER A 171 -19.77 9.02 15.03
N GLY A 172 -18.86 8.79 14.08
CA GLY A 172 -18.83 9.47 12.77
C GLY A 172 -17.78 10.57 12.61
N ILE A 173 -17.01 10.94 13.64
CA ILE A 173 -15.86 11.83 13.47
C ILE A 173 -14.71 11.03 12.86
N GLU A 174 -14.34 11.38 11.62
CA GLU A 174 -13.15 10.87 10.95
C GLU A 174 -11.90 11.42 11.66
N ASN A 175 -11.11 10.52 12.23
CA ASN A 175 -9.85 10.88 12.86
C ASN A 175 -8.73 10.74 11.83
N LEU A 176 -7.93 11.79 11.68
CA LEU A 176 -6.75 11.77 10.84
C LEU A 176 -5.59 11.11 11.57
N PHE A 177 -4.94 10.16 10.91
CA PHE A 177 -3.77 9.47 11.42
C PHE A 177 -2.58 9.66 10.50
N PHE A 178 -1.40 9.62 11.12
CA PHE A 178 -0.12 9.44 10.46
C PHE A 178 0.41 8.04 10.78
N ALA A 179 0.93 7.36 9.75
CA ALA A 179 1.75 6.18 9.94
C ALA A 179 3.06 6.29 9.17
N GLU A 180 4.15 5.91 9.84
CA GLU A 180 5.41 5.58 9.19
C GLU A 180 5.56 4.07 9.17
N VAL A 181 5.77 3.53 7.97
CA VAL A 181 5.92 2.10 7.73
C VAL A 181 7.26 1.87 7.05
N LYS A 182 8.17 1.25 7.77
CA LYS A 182 9.43 0.77 7.20
C LYS A 182 9.17 -0.49 6.38
N CYS A 183 9.65 -0.49 5.16
CA CYS A 183 9.66 -1.63 4.25
C CYS A 183 11.11 -2.05 4.00
N VAL A 184 11.39 -3.34 4.20
CA VAL A 184 12.70 -3.96 3.99
C VAL A 184 12.55 -5.10 3.00
N LEU A 185 13.35 -5.05 1.93
CA LEU A 185 13.40 -6.13 0.96
C LEU A 185 14.13 -7.35 1.55
N GLN A 186 13.44 -8.48 1.68
CA GLN A 186 13.99 -9.77 2.10
C GLN A 186 13.85 -10.79 0.96
N GLY A 187 14.84 -10.80 0.05
CA GLY A 187 14.83 -11.70 -1.09
C GLY A 187 13.71 -11.35 -2.08
N LYS A 188 12.66 -12.18 -2.15
CA LYS A 188 11.50 -11.97 -3.03
C LYS A 188 10.27 -11.40 -2.31
N GLU A 189 10.36 -11.22 -0.99
CA GLU A 189 9.27 -10.72 -0.16
C GLU A 189 9.68 -9.36 0.43
N GLU A 190 8.70 -8.48 0.58
CA GLU A 190 8.87 -7.21 1.28
C GLU A 190 8.25 -7.35 2.67
N GLU A 191 9.04 -7.07 3.71
CA GLU A 191 8.59 -7.09 5.10
C GLU A 191 8.29 -5.66 5.57
N PHE A 192 7.12 -5.49 6.18
CA PHE A 192 6.61 -4.20 6.64
C PHE A 192 6.56 -4.15 8.16
N SER A 193 7.14 -3.09 8.74
CA SER A 193 7.10 -2.80 10.17
C SER A 193 6.66 -1.37 10.41
N VAL A 194 5.67 -1.19 11.27
CA VAL A 194 5.19 0.13 11.71
C VAL A 194 6.20 0.72 12.69
N THR A 195 6.76 1.88 12.36
CA THR A 195 7.66 2.63 13.23
C THR A 195 6.93 3.77 13.94
N CYS A 196 5.88 4.30 13.31
CA CYS A 196 4.99 5.30 13.89
C CYS A 196 3.54 5.01 13.50
N PHE A 197 2.62 5.13 14.45
CA PHE A 197 1.17 5.12 14.22
C PHE A 197 0.52 6.01 15.26
N CYS A 198 0.07 7.19 14.86
CA CYS A 198 -0.49 8.16 15.80
C CYS A 198 -1.56 9.05 15.16
N PRO A 199 -2.53 9.52 15.97
CA PRO A 199 -3.42 10.58 15.54
C PRO A 199 -2.63 11.86 15.28
N VAL A 200 -3.06 12.62 14.27
CA VAL A 200 -2.50 13.95 13.98
C VAL A 200 -3.63 14.94 13.79
N GLU A 201 -3.49 16.12 14.39
CA GLU A 201 -4.43 17.21 14.21
C GLU A 201 -4.27 17.85 12.84
N SER A 202 -5.34 18.45 12.32
CA SER A 202 -5.27 19.18 11.04
C SER A 202 -4.25 20.34 11.07
N THR A 203 -3.97 20.87 12.26
CA THR A 203 -2.98 21.92 12.52
C THR A 203 -1.56 21.40 12.70
N ASP A 204 -1.38 20.10 12.93
CA ASP A 204 -0.05 19.51 13.06
C ASP A 204 0.69 19.62 11.72
N ASN A 205 1.94 20.03 11.78
CA ASN A 205 2.76 20.20 10.59
C ASN A 205 4.23 19.96 10.92
N GLY A 206 4.52 18.76 11.45
CA GLY A 206 5.88 18.30 11.61
C GLY A 206 6.66 18.37 10.30
N TYR A 207 7.96 18.62 10.39
CA TYR A 207 8.79 18.84 9.22
C TYR A 207 9.49 17.56 8.78
N CYS A 208 9.18 17.09 7.56
CA CYS A 208 9.87 15.97 6.93
C CYS A 208 10.53 16.43 5.62
N TYR A 209 11.85 16.25 5.50
CA TYR A 209 12.61 16.63 4.30
C TYR A 209 12.15 15.82 3.08
N GLY A 210 11.86 14.52 3.24
CA GLY A 210 11.40 13.64 2.15
C GLY A 210 10.11 14.13 1.50
N CYS A 211 9.01 14.19 2.27
CA CYS A 211 7.71 14.67 1.80
C CYS A 211 7.74 16.11 1.25
N THR A 212 8.53 17.00 1.87
CA THR A 212 8.68 18.38 1.38
C THR A 212 9.30 18.41 -0.03
N MET A 213 10.33 17.59 -0.27
CA MET A 213 11.00 17.49 -1.58
C MET A 213 10.10 16.87 -2.65
N HIS A 214 9.25 15.90 -2.27
CA HIS A 214 8.27 15.27 -3.17
C HIS A 214 7.03 16.15 -3.46
N ARG A 215 6.97 17.36 -2.87
CA ARG A 215 5.90 18.36 -3.06
C ARG A 215 4.51 17.90 -2.63
N ASP A 216 4.40 16.90 -1.76
CA ASP A 216 3.11 16.60 -1.12
C ASP A 216 2.91 17.54 0.07
N VAL A 217 2.52 18.79 -0.25
CA VAL A 217 2.38 19.88 0.73
C VAL A 217 1.25 19.64 1.74
N ASN A 218 0.38 18.67 1.47
CA ASN A 218 -0.76 18.35 2.31
C ASN A 218 -0.48 17.18 3.28
N MET A 219 0.68 16.51 3.14
CA MET A 219 1.12 15.47 4.05
C MET A 219 1.32 16.03 5.47
N LYS A 220 0.55 15.52 6.41
CA LYS A 220 0.57 15.87 7.84
C LYS A 220 1.47 14.93 8.61
N HIS A 221 2.33 15.52 9.44
CA HIS A 221 3.28 14.80 10.29
C HIS A 221 3.08 15.21 11.75
N PRO A 222 3.32 14.29 12.70
CA PRO A 222 3.36 14.62 14.12
C PRO A 222 4.38 15.73 14.39
N ILE A 223 4.09 16.62 15.34
CA ILE A 223 4.97 17.76 15.67
C ILE A 223 6.35 17.29 16.15
N SER A 224 6.39 16.18 16.88
CA SER A 224 7.62 15.62 17.41
C SER A 224 8.40 14.94 16.27
N ALA A 225 9.56 15.49 15.90
CA ALA A 225 10.37 14.92 14.81
C ALA A 225 10.96 13.56 15.17
N ASP A 226 11.14 13.24 16.46
CA ASP A 226 11.56 11.92 16.96
C ASP A 226 10.44 10.86 16.90
N ALA A 227 9.23 11.24 16.49
CA ALA A 227 8.09 10.34 16.29
C ALA A 227 8.29 9.35 15.14
N TYR A 228 9.14 9.68 14.16
CA TYR A 228 9.34 8.92 12.93
C TYR A 228 10.80 8.97 12.49
N LEU A 229 11.27 7.89 11.87
CA LEU A 229 12.68 7.65 11.60
C LEU A 229 13.17 8.33 10.32
N ALA A 230 12.35 8.34 9.27
CA ALA A 230 12.78 8.76 7.94
C ALA A 230 12.54 10.25 7.69
N GLY A 231 13.34 10.83 6.78
CA GLY A 231 13.15 12.23 6.38
C GLY A 231 13.67 13.25 7.39
N GLN A 232 14.52 12.83 8.33
CA GLN A 232 15.25 13.69 9.27
C GLN A 232 16.39 14.48 8.60
N VAL A 233 16.92 13.95 7.50
CA VAL A 233 18.02 14.54 6.76
C VAL A 233 17.56 14.87 5.35
N LYS A 234 18.09 15.94 4.78
CA LYS A 234 17.97 16.25 3.34
C LYS A 234 18.76 15.24 2.52
N ALA A 235 18.26 14.01 2.42
CA ALA A 235 18.86 12.97 1.60
C ALA A 235 18.47 13.20 0.13
N GLY A 236 19.47 13.40 -0.73
CA GLY A 236 19.31 13.69 -2.16
C GLY A 236 19.23 12.45 -3.05
N TYR A 237 18.85 11.29 -2.51
CA TYR A 237 18.79 10.05 -3.29
C TYR A 237 17.38 9.81 -3.82
N TYR A 238 17.22 9.95 -5.13
CA TYR A 238 16.07 9.43 -5.84
C TYR A 238 16.09 7.91 -5.74
N CYS A 239 14.98 7.35 -5.27
CA CYS A 239 14.74 5.93 -5.38
C CYS A 239 14.46 5.60 -6.84
N TYR A 240 15.51 5.29 -7.61
CA TYR A 240 15.36 4.51 -8.83
C TYR A 240 15.44 3.04 -8.42
N GLU A 241 14.50 2.25 -8.95
CA GLU A 241 14.27 0.80 -8.73
C GLU A 241 13.31 0.46 -7.58
N GLY A 242 12.01 0.44 -7.90
CA GLY A 242 11.00 -0.30 -7.12
C GLY A 242 9.54 0.20 -7.22
N CYS A 243 9.31 1.49 -7.50
CA CYS A 243 7.96 2.07 -7.56
C CYS A 243 7.77 3.06 -8.73
N SER A 244 8.26 2.69 -9.91
CA SER A 244 7.71 3.10 -11.20
C SER A 244 8.41 2.22 -12.22
N SER A 245 7.67 1.40 -12.97
CA SER A 245 8.18 0.96 -14.27
C SER A 245 8.09 2.17 -15.20
N ASP A 246 9.01 3.12 -15.01
CA ASP A 246 9.35 4.11 -16.03
C ASP A 246 10.23 3.38 -17.03
N SER A 247 9.60 2.62 -17.93
CA SER A 247 10.18 2.41 -19.26
C SER A 247 9.64 3.52 -20.13
N ASP A 248 10.44 4.57 -20.31
CA ASP A 248 10.30 5.51 -21.41
C ASP A 248 10.57 4.76 -22.73
N ASP A 249 9.62 3.95 -23.18
CA ASP A 249 9.52 3.55 -24.58
C ASP A 249 8.78 4.70 -25.29
N GLU A 250 9.54 5.76 -25.59
CA GLU A 250 9.18 6.75 -26.60
C GLU A 250 8.78 5.98 -27.87
N ASN A 251 7.48 6.08 -28.18
CA ASN A 251 6.83 5.51 -29.34
C ASN A 251 7.58 5.92 -30.63
N MET A 252 8.44 5.03 -31.12
CA MET A 252 9.08 5.10 -32.43
C MET A 252 8.11 4.81 -33.58
N GLU A 253 6.99 5.54 -33.65
CA GLU A 253 6.17 5.59 -34.87
C GLU A 253 5.69 7.02 -35.13
N ALA A 254 6.57 7.81 -35.72
CA ALA A 254 6.20 8.91 -36.60
C ALA A 254 7.41 9.33 -37.46
N LYS A 255 7.56 8.71 -38.63
CA LYS A 255 8.06 9.32 -39.89
C LYS A 255 8.30 8.25 -40.96
N LYS A 256 7.23 7.82 -41.62
CA LYS A 256 7.28 7.46 -43.03
C LYS A 256 6.02 7.97 -43.70
N GLU A 257 6.03 9.26 -44.02
CA GLU A 257 5.42 9.77 -45.25
C GLU A 257 5.89 11.21 -45.46
N LYS A 258 6.15 11.52 -46.73
CA LYS A 258 6.75 12.75 -47.28
C LYS A 258 8.27 12.76 -47.22
N ASP A 259 8.89 12.13 -48.22
CA ASP A 259 9.39 12.89 -49.37
C ASP A 259 9.89 11.92 -50.47
N GLY A 260 9.37 12.13 -51.68
CA GLY A 260 9.67 11.34 -52.87
C GLY A 260 8.95 11.94 -54.06
N CYS A 261 9.37 13.15 -54.45
CA CYS A 261 9.31 13.61 -55.83
C CYS A 261 10.65 13.25 -56.49
#